data_AF-A0A9W4SI06-F1
#
_entry.id   AF-A0A9W4SI06-F1
#
_cell.length_a   1.000
_cell.length_b   1.000
_cell.length_c   1.000
_cell.angle_alpha   90.00
_cell.angle_beta   90.00
_cell.angle_gamma   90.00
#
_symmetry.space_group_name_H-M   'P 1'
#
loop_
_entity.id
_entity.type
_entity.pdbx_description
1 polymer ?
#
loop_
_entity_poly.entity_id
_entity_poly.type
_entity_poly.pdbx_seq_one_letter_code
_entity_poly.pdbx_strand_id
1 'polypeptide(L)'
;MSEISSGQPPFAGLEFLPKKSTLHARFTGNWTNNAGIYELDDGLLLDRWYHLAYTLSDSEKRLDVYIDGEWVGFYCIQNVKTEKVVFNDGPLYIGRSFDNGFNGEICNVRYFNWRLCAEEVKQDYFDKQIVYGSKVTLFHVPTSKYLSKSSNMETSRAVGINREDDFKNCIFTVIEAYGTNVNTGNPLPFNTTFGFKHQATGGILHSHATIYGVTPVSKHQEVLVWYGRDNNDDWIIRRYNPNASKEVSDYLMSSELISISHKLSDKLALYSHPILLEDGTQEVSCHGNGNDENIKWCIELIDDSKL
;
A
#
# COMPACT_ATOMS: atom_id res chain seq x y z
N MET A 1 -22.05 19.89 40.54
CA MET A 1 -21.73 18.56 41.08
C MET A 1 -22.69 17.59 40.42
N SER A 2 -22.22 16.88 39.40
CA SER A 2 -22.90 15.76 38.75
C SER A 2 -21.81 14.93 38.08
N GLU A 3 -21.51 13.79 38.69
CA GLU A 3 -20.60 12.75 38.19
C GLU A 3 -21.18 12.12 36.92
N ILE A 4 -20.33 11.89 35.91
CA ILE A 4 -20.50 10.81 34.93
C ILE A 4 -19.14 10.12 34.74
N SER A 5 -19.07 8.94 35.35
CA SER A 5 -18.27 7.73 35.09
C SER A 5 -16.88 7.82 34.45
N SER A 6 -15.91 7.37 35.24
CA SER A 6 -14.75 6.55 34.84
C SER A 6 -15.07 5.54 33.74
N GLY A 7 -14.20 5.39 32.72
CA GLY A 7 -14.14 4.13 31.97
C GLY A 7 -13.81 4.14 30.48
N GLN A 8 -13.39 5.24 29.85
CA GLN A 8 -12.78 5.10 28.51
C GLN A 8 -11.35 4.57 28.68
N PRO A 9 -11.00 3.42 28.09
CA PRO A 9 -9.62 2.92 28.12
C PRO A 9 -8.68 3.94 27.48
N PRO A 10 -7.39 3.95 27.87
CA PRO A 10 -6.41 4.81 27.22
C PRO A 10 -6.44 4.60 25.71
N PHE A 11 -6.49 5.70 24.96
CA PHE A 11 -6.56 5.66 23.51
C PHE A 11 -5.66 6.74 22.91
N ALA A 12 -5.13 6.44 21.73
CA ALA A 12 -4.48 7.40 20.85
C ALA A 12 -4.95 7.07 19.44
N GLY A 13 -5.45 8.06 18.71
CA GLY A 13 -6.07 7.83 17.42
C GLY A 13 -6.27 9.10 16.61
N LEU A 14 -6.37 8.89 15.30
CA LEU A 14 -6.75 9.89 14.32
C LEU A 14 -8.09 9.47 13.72
N GLU A 15 -9.10 10.30 13.92
CA GLU A 15 -10.46 10.08 13.42
C GLU A 15 -10.87 11.18 12.46
N PHE A 16 -11.99 10.98 11.76
CA PHE A 16 -12.66 12.04 11.00
C PHE A 16 -13.93 12.46 11.71
N LEU A 17 -14.19 13.77 11.81
CA LEU A 17 -15.50 14.22 12.23
C LEU A 17 -16.54 13.89 11.16
N PRO A 18 -17.69 13.31 11.54
CA PRO A 18 -18.77 13.02 10.61
C PRO A 18 -19.19 14.28 9.83
N LYS A 19 -19.51 14.11 8.54
CA LYS A 19 -20.05 15.14 7.62
C LYS A 19 -19.08 16.23 7.14
N LYS A 20 -17.97 16.46 7.85
CA LYS A 20 -16.98 17.49 7.46
C LYS A 20 -15.68 16.92 6.90
N SER A 21 -15.38 15.64 7.14
CA SER A 21 -14.11 15.03 6.73
C SER A 21 -12.88 15.77 7.29
N THR A 22 -13.03 16.42 8.46
CA THR A 22 -11.94 17.10 9.18
C THR A 22 -11.24 16.14 10.13
N LEU A 23 -9.92 16.27 10.27
CA LEU A 23 -9.13 15.45 11.17
C LEU A 23 -9.43 15.75 12.64
N HIS A 24 -9.57 14.68 13.43
CA HIS A 24 -9.82 14.69 14.86
C HIS A 24 -8.76 13.81 15.54
N ALA A 25 -7.64 14.42 15.91
CA ALA A 25 -6.48 13.72 16.48
C ALA A 25 -6.54 13.78 18.00
N ARG A 26 -6.67 12.64 18.68
CA ARG A 26 -6.86 12.58 20.13
C ARG A 26 -5.96 11.55 20.78
N PHE A 27 -5.61 11.80 22.04
CA PHE A 27 -4.87 10.88 22.89
C PHE A 27 -5.25 11.05 24.36
N THR A 28 -4.89 10.07 25.17
CA THR A 28 -5.06 10.09 26.62
C THR A 28 -3.73 10.18 27.36
N GLY A 29 -3.82 10.51 28.65
CA GLY A 29 -2.69 10.41 29.55
C GLY A 29 -3.15 10.18 30.98
N ASN A 30 -2.31 10.53 31.95
CA ASN A 30 -2.63 10.40 33.37
C ASN A 30 -3.61 11.46 33.90
N TRP A 31 -4.56 11.88 33.08
CA TRP A 31 -5.61 12.86 33.35
C TRP A 31 -6.98 12.32 32.92
N THR A 32 -8.07 13.05 33.19
CA THR A 32 -9.43 12.50 33.15
C THR A 32 -10.08 12.43 31.76
N ASN A 33 -9.76 13.35 30.84
CA ASN A 33 -10.38 13.45 29.51
C ASN A 33 -9.33 13.32 28.41
N ASN A 34 -9.68 12.82 27.23
CA ASN A 34 -8.74 12.87 26.11
C ASN A 34 -8.36 14.32 25.74
N ALA A 35 -7.21 14.48 25.10
CA ALA A 35 -6.62 15.74 24.66
C ALA A 35 -6.20 15.63 23.18
N GLY A 36 -5.92 16.76 22.53
CA GLY A 36 -5.51 16.79 21.12
C GLY A 36 -6.24 17.85 20.30
N ILE A 37 -6.27 17.66 18.99
CA ILE A 37 -6.85 18.59 18.02
C ILE A 37 -8.30 18.18 17.73
N TYR A 38 -9.25 19.09 17.99
CA TYR A 38 -10.67 18.79 17.83
C TYR A 38 -11.12 18.84 16.37
N GLU A 39 -10.72 19.87 15.64
CA GLU A 39 -11.05 20.07 14.24
C GLU A 39 -9.85 20.77 13.60
N LEU A 40 -9.41 20.26 12.45
CA LEU A 40 -8.29 20.81 11.70
C LEU A 40 -8.79 21.24 10.32
N ASP A 41 -8.69 22.55 10.05
CA ASP A 41 -9.05 23.18 8.78
C ASP A 41 -10.51 22.93 8.31
N ASP A 42 -10.82 23.28 7.06
CA ASP A 42 -12.15 23.14 6.45
C ASP A 42 -12.52 21.69 6.05
N GLY A 43 -11.58 20.75 6.18
CA GLY A 43 -11.78 19.33 5.90
C GLY A 43 -11.21 18.84 4.57
N LEU A 44 -11.08 17.52 4.44
CA LEU A 44 -10.55 16.87 3.24
C LEU A 44 -11.62 16.74 2.15
N LEU A 45 -11.21 16.85 0.89
CA LEU A 45 -12.09 16.62 -0.25
C LEU A 45 -12.40 15.13 -0.41
N LEU A 46 -13.64 14.82 -0.81
CA LEU A 46 -14.04 13.46 -1.15
C LEU A 46 -13.37 13.00 -2.45
N ASP A 47 -13.26 11.68 -2.61
CA ASP A 47 -12.71 11.01 -3.81
C ASP A 47 -11.27 11.44 -4.16
N ARG A 48 -10.50 11.82 -3.14
CA ARG A 48 -9.08 12.18 -3.25
C ARG A 48 -8.23 11.36 -2.27
N TRP A 49 -7.07 10.93 -2.74
CA TRP A 49 -6.04 10.31 -1.90
C TRP A 49 -5.27 11.37 -1.12
N TYR A 50 -5.00 11.05 0.14
CA TYR A 50 -4.18 11.84 1.05
C TYR A 50 -3.23 10.91 1.79
N HIS A 51 -2.01 11.37 2.04
CA HIS A 51 -1.15 10.77 3.06
C HIS A 51 -1.42 11.47 4.39
N LEU A 52 -1.76 10.68 5.41
CA LEU A 52 -2.06 11.20 6.74
C LEU A 52 -1.07 10.61 7.72
N ALA A 53 -0.35 11.48 8.43
CA ALA A 53 0.52 11.05 9.51
C ALA A 53 0.14 11.71 10.83
N TYR A 54 0.18 10.89 11.87
CA TYR A 54 -0.07 11.25 13.25
C TYR A 54 1.16 10.82 14.06
N THR A 55 1.77 11.76 14.78
CA THR A 55 2.88 11.44 15.69
C THR A 55 2.57 11.92 17.10
N LEU A 56 3.01 11.15 18.10
CA LEU A 56 2.76 11.44 19.51
C LEU A 56 4.03 11.13 20.30
N SER A 57 4.47 12.07 21.14
CA SER A 57 5.63 11.89 22.01
C SER A 57 5.38 12.38 23.42
N ASP A 58 5.64 11.50 24.39
CA ASP A 58 5.64 11.87 25.80
C ASP A 58 6.85 12.74 26.15
N SER A 59 8.04 12.45 25.61
CA SER A 59 9.25 13.21 25.94
C SER A 59 9.18 14.65 25.45
N GLU A 60 8.58 14.86 24.27
CA GLU A 60 8.34 16.20 23.69
C GLU A 60 7.00 16.79 24.13
N LYS A 61 6.18 16.02 24.84
CA LYS A 61 4.89 16.46 25.37
C LYS A 61 3.98 17.03 24.28
N ARG A 62 4.01 16.41 23.10
CA ARG A 62 3.42 16.97 21.88
C ARG A 62 2.89 15.89 20.93
N LEU A 63 1.79 16.25 20.26
CA LEU A 63 1.18 15.55 19.15
C LEU A 63 1.33 16.41 17.89
N ASP A 64 1.64 15.80 16.76
CA ASP A 64 1.72 16.46 15.45
C ASP A 64 0.87 15.73 14.42
N VAL A 65 0.27 16.51 13.51
CA VAL A 65 -0.54 16.02 12.39
C VAL A 65 0.04 16.55 11.09
N TYR A 66 0.12 15.66 10.11
CA TYR A 66 0.62 15.96 8.77
C TYR A 66 -0.38 15.50 7.72
N ILE A 67 -0.52 16.30 6.67
CA ILE A 67 -1.27 15.96 5.46
C ILE A 67 -0.30 16.10 4.30
N ASP A 68 -0.17 15.06 3.49
CA ASP A 68 0.70 15.04 2.31
C ASP A 68 2.14 15.48 2.67
N GLY A 69 2.65 14.94 3.79
CA GLY A 69 4.00 15.22 4.32
C GLY A 69 4.20 16.62 4.90
N GLU A 70 3.23 17.52 4.78
CA GLU A 70 3.29 18.88 5.32
C GLU A 70 2.70 18.93 6.73
N TRP A 71 3.37 19.66 7.62
CA TRP A 71 2.94 19.79 9.02
C TRP A 71 1.79 20.79 9.13
N VAL A 72 0.60 20.30 9.44
CA VAL A 72 -0.66 21.07 9.37
C VAL A 72 -1.23 21.44 10.74
N GLY A 73 -0.79 20.78 11.82
CA GLY A 73 -1.28 21.09 13.16
C GLY A 73 -0.56 20.34 14.27
N PHE A 74 -0.73 20.83 15.49
CA PHE A 74 -0.15 20.21 16.68
C PHE A 74 -0.97 20.49 17.94
N TYR A 75 -0.72 19.68 18.97
CA TYR A 75 -1.20 19.91 20.32
C TYR A 75 -0.07 19.69 21.33
N CYS A 76 0.10 20.62 22.28
CA CYS A 76 1.09 20.51 23.36
C CYS A 76 0.42 20.26 24.71
N ILE A 77 1.02 19.38 25.51
CA ILE A 77 0.70 19.18 26.92
C ILE A 77 1.32 20.32 27.71
N GLN A 78 0.52 21.03 28.50
CA GLN A 78 0.97 22.24 29.20
C GLN A 78 1.66 21.92 30.54
N ASN A 79 1.14 20.97 31.33
CA ASN A 79 1.74 20.64 32.63
C ASN A 79 2.85 19.60 32.48
N VAL A 80 3.90 19.96 31.74
CA VAL A 80 4.98 19.06 31.29
C VAL A 80 5.68 18.24 32.38
N LYS A 81 5.66 18.69 33.63
CA LYS A 81 6.27 17.98 34.77
C LYS A 81 5.40 16.83 35.30
N THR A 82 4.08 17.00 35.28
CA THR A 82 3.14 16.11 35.97
C THR A 82 2.31 15.29 35.00
N GLU A 83 2.00 15.85 33.83
CA GLU A 83 1.21 15.18 32.80
C GLU A 83 2.11 14.28 31.94
N LYS A 84 1.65 13.04 31.74
CA LYS A 84 2.32 12.04 30.89
C LYS A 84 1.31 11.41 29.95
N VAL A 85 1.72 11.27 28.70
CA VAL A 85 1.02 10.47 27.70
C VAL A 85 0.98 9.03 28.19
N VAL A 86 -0.21 8.43 28.10
CA VAL A 86 -0.41 7.00 28.31
C VAL A 86 -0.68 6.42 26.93
N PHE A 87 0.33 5.74 26.39
CA PHE A 87 0.18 4.99 25.16
C PHE A 87 -0.80 3.84 25.40
N ASN A 88 -1.62 3.52 24.39
CA ASN A 88 -2.79 2.65 24.57
C ASN A 88 -2.43 1.29 25.22
N ASP A 89 -3.39 0.69 25.92
CA ASP A 89 -3.37 -0.72 26.36
C ASP A 89 -4.44 -1.56 25.62
N GLY A 90 -4.99 -1.02 24.53
CA GLY A 90 -6.14 -1.55 23.79
C GLY A 90 -5.80 -1.90 22.34
N PRO A 91 -6.70 -2.61 21.62
CA PRO A 91 -6.47 -2.91 20.21
C PRO A 91 -6.32 -1.63 19.36
N LEU A 92 -5.39 -1.67 18.40
CA LEU A 92 -5.31 -0.67 17.33
C LEU A 92 -6.42 -0.92 16.30
N TYR A 93 -7.29 0.06 16.11
CA TYR A 93 -8.32 0.03 15.07
C TYR A 93 -7.88 0.88 13.88
N ILE A 94 -8.06 0.33 12.68
CA ILE A 94 -7.80 1.01 11.40
C ILE A 94 -9.09 0.95 10.59
N GLY A 95 -9.49 2.09 10.01
CA GLY A 95 -10.71 2.19 9.20
C GLY A 95 -12.01 2.04 10.00
N ARG A 96 -11.95 2.11 11.34
CA ARG A 96 -13.12 2.10 12.22
C ARG A 96 -12.81 2.69 13.58
N SER A 97 -13.83 3.22 14.24
CA SER A 97 -13.86 3.48 15.69
C SER A 97 -14.72 2.43 16.41
N PHE A 98 -15.06 2.67 17.67
CA PHE A 98 -15.90 1.78 18.49
C PHE A 98 -17.23 1.45 17.82
N ASP A 99 -17.88 2.46 17.20
CA ASP A 99 -19.26 2.34 16.71
C ASP A 99 -19.41 2.55 15.20
N ASN A 100 -18.43 3.16 14.51
CA ASN A 100 -18.56 3.55 13.10
C ASN A 100 -17.33 3.18 12.26
N GLY A 101 -17.56 2.73 11.03
CA GLY A 101 -16.51 2.48 10.05
C GLY A 101 -16.20 3.72 9.20
N PHE A 102 -14.97 3.83 8.73
CA PHE A 102 -14.61 4.73 7.64
C PHE A 102 -15.21 4.20 6.34
N ASN A 103 -15.90 5.08 5.60
CA ASN A 103 -16.45 4.75 4.28
C ASN A 103 -15.52 5.30 3.19
N GLY A 104 -14.45 4.56 2.91
CA GLY A 104 -13.46 4.89 1.90
C GLY A 104 -12.37 3.82 1.85
N GLU A 105 -11.43 4.00 0.93
CA GLU A 105 -10.30 3.10 0.77
C GLU A 105 -9.12 3.55 1.64
N ILE A 106 -8.42 2.59 2.24
CA ILE A 106 -7.19 2.82 3.00
C ILE A 106 -6.12 1.91 2.40
N CYS A 107 -4.96 2.46 2.10
CA CYS A 107 -3.78 1.69 1.69
C CYS A 107 -2.53 2.21 2.40
N ASN A 108 -1.43 1.44 2.32
CA ASN A 108 -0.11 1.81 2.82
C ASN A 108 -0.04 2.16 4.32
N VAL A 109 -0.81 1.45 5.16
CA VAL A 109 -0.81 1.70 6.61
C VAL A 109 0.52 1.28 7.23
N ARG A 110 1.18 2.22 7.89
CA ARG A 110 2.43 2.01 8.63
C ARG A 110 2.21 2.40 10.09
N TYR A 111 2.75 1.60 11.00
CA TYR A 111 2.75 1.86 12.43
C TYR A 111 4.17 1.75 12.97
N PHE A 112 4.56 2.72 13.78
CA PHE A 112 5.87 2.80 14.40
C PHE A 112 5.69 2.90 15.91
N ASN A 113 6.49 2.15 16.67
CA ASN A 113 6.54 2.25 18.13
C ASN A 113 7.53 3.33 18.60
N TRP A 114 7.92 4.25 17.71
CA TRP A 114 8.65 5.47 18.00
C TRP A 114 8.03 6.64 17.22
N ARG A 115 8.30 7.87 17.67
CA ARG A 115 7.86 9.08 16.97
C ARG A 115 8.77 9.33 15.77
N LEU A 116 8.18 9.47 14.59
CA LEU A 116 8.86 10.02 13.43
C LEU A 116 9.04 11.54 13.57
N CYS A 117 10.20 12.06 13.14
CA CYS A 117 10.41 13.50 12.99
C CYS A 117 9.71 14.04 11.73
N ALA A 118 9.65 15.37 11.57
CA ALA A 118 8.99 15.99 10.42
C ALA A 118 9.63 15.55 9.09
N GLU A 119 10.95 15.43 9.05
CA GLU A 119 11.69 14.98 7.87
C GLU A 119 11.42 13.50 7.57
N GLU A 120 11.29 12.64 8.58
CA GLU A 120 10.94 11.23 8.41
C GLU A 120 9.50 11.07 7.92
N VAL A 121 8.55 11.86 8.43
CA VAL A 121 7.17 11.90 7.91
C VAL A 121 7.16 12.37 6.47
N LYS A 122 7.92 13.44 6.16
CA LYS A 122 8.03 13.98 4.81
C LYS A 122 8.69 12.98 3.87
N GLN A 123 9.67 12.21 4.33
CA GLN A 123 10.31 11.13 3.56
C GLN A 123 9.42 9.90 3.41
N ASP A 124 8.54 9.65 4.38
CA ASP A 124 7.51 8.60 4.32
C ASP A 124 6.40 8.97 3.32
N TYR A 125 6.03 10.26 3.27
CA TYR A 125 5.11 10.85 2.28
C TYR A 125 5.70 10.90 0.88
N PHE A 126 6.95 11.38 0.75
CA PHE A 126 7.62 11.42 -0.54
C PHE A 126 7.84 9.99 -0.99
N ASP A 127 6.89 9.53 -1.80
CA ASP A 127 6.93 8.24 -2.42
C ASP A 127 8.33 8.04 -3.01
N LYS A 128 8.99 6.98 -2.58
CA LYS A 128 10.31 6.66 -3.11
C LYS A 128 10.12 6.29 -4.58
N GLN A 129 10.73 7.08 -5.48
CA GLN A 129 10.67 6.83 -6.91
C GLN A 129 11.12 5.40 -7.20
N ILE A 130 10.32 4.67 -7.98
CA ILE A 130 10.68 3.34 -8.43
C ILE A 130 11.56 3.48 -9.66
N VAL A 131 12.72 2.83 -9.61
CA VAL A 131 13.75 2.85 -10.65
C VAL A 131 13.97 1.43 -11.16
N TYR A 132 14.61 1.29 -12.32
CA TYR A 132 15.10 -0.02 -12.75
C TYR A 132 16.09 -0.57 -11.70
N GLY A 133 15.92 -1.83 -11.32
CA GLY A 133 16.64 -2.49 -10.23
C GLY A 133 16.01 -2.34 -8.84
N SER A 134 14.96 -1.53 -8.68
CA SER A 134 14.18 -1.48 -7.44
C SER A 134 13.59 -2.85 -7.11
N LYS A 135 13.70 -3.26 -5.84
CA LYS A 135 12.92 -4.37 -5.29
C LYS A 135 11.55 -3.86 -4.87
N VAL A 136 10.50 -4.55 -5.29
CA VAL A 136 9.11 -4.17 -5.06
C VAL A 136 8.26 -5.38 -4.68
N THR A 137 7.10 -5.10 -4.10
CA THR A 137 5.99 -6.06 -3.99
C THR A 137 4.76 -5.47 -4.65
N LEU A 138 3.80 -6.33 -5.01
CA LEU A 138 2.53 -5.94 -5.60
C LEU A 138 1.40 -6.40 -4.69
N PHE A 139 0.69 -5.45 -4.10
CA PHE A 139 -0.47 -5.69 -3.24
C PHE A 139 -1.76 -5.54 -4.05
N HIS A 140 -2.53 -6.62 -4.17
CA HIS A 140 -3.84 -6.61 -4.80
C HIS A 140 -4.85 -5.95 -3.86
N VAL A 141 -5.31 -4.76 -4.24
CA VAL A 141 -6.15 -3.92 -3.36
C VAL A 141 -7.49 -4.58 -3.01
N PRO A 142 -8.24 -5.17 -3.96
CA PRO A 142 -9.57 -5.72 -3.64
C PRO A 142 -9.54 -6.93 -2.69
N THR A 143 -8.49 -7.76 -2.75
CA THR A 143 -8.44 -9.03 -1.99
C THR A 143 -7.47 -8.99 -0.82
N SER A 144 -6.73 -7.90 -0.66
CA SER A 144 -5.68 -7.72 0.34
C SER A 144 -4.61 -8.82 0.31
N LYS A 145 -4.22 -9.25 -0.90
CA LYS A 145 -3.20 -10.29 -1.11
C LYS A 145 -1.98 -9.72 -1.83
N TYR A 146 -0.82 -10.29 -1.58
CA TYR A 146 0.41 -9.96 -2.29
C TYR A 146 0.62 -10.94 -3.46
N LEU A 147 1.02 -10.42 -4.62
CA LEU A 147 1.51 -11.25 -5.73
C LEU A 147 2.74 -12.02 -5.26
N SER A 148 2.73 -13.31 -5.47
CA SER A 148 3.79 -14.21 -5.05
C SER A 148 4.04 -15.30 -6.08
N LYS A 149 5.23 -15.89 -6.06
CA LYS A 149 5.46 -17.19 -6.69
C LYS A 149 4.91 -18.29 -5.78
N SER A 150 4.13 -19.22 -6.35
CA SER A 150 3.70 -20.44 -5.64
C SER A 150 4.91 -21.23 -5.13
N SER A 151 4.78 -21.72 -3.90
CA SER A 151 5.74 -22.63 -3.26
C SER A 151 5.76 -24.00 -3.92
N ASN A 152 4.69 -24.37 -4.66
CA ASN A 152 4.66 -25.59 -5.46
C ASN A 152 5.60 -25.43 -6.67
N MET A 153 6.75 -26.09 -6.58
CA MET A 153 7.80 -26.04 -7.59
C MET A 153 7.36 -26.56 -8.96
N GLU A 154 6.33 -27.41 -9.04
CA GLU A 154 5.88 -28.02 -10.29
C GLU A 154 5.20 -27.01 -11.22
N THR A 155 4.49 -26.03 -10.65
CA THR A 155 3.64 -25.13 -11.45
C THR A 155 4.29 -23.78 -11.71
N SER A 156 5.20 -23.33 -10.82
CA SER A 156 5.86 -22.01 -10.88
C SER A 156 4.90 -20.84 -11.11
N ARG A 157 3.64 -20.97 -10.70
CA ARG A 157 2.58 -19.99 -10.95
C ARG A 157 2.78 -18.72 -10.14
N ALA A 158 2.27 -17.62 -10.67
CA ALA A 158 1.94 -16.47 -9.85
C ALA A 158 0.62 -16.73 -9.09
N VAL A 159 0.60 -16.40 -7.81
CA VAL A 159 -0.53 -16.58 -6.89
C VAL A 159 -0.64 -15.38 -5.95
N GLY A 160 -1.79 -15.20 -5.31
CA GLY A 160 -1.98 -14.22 -4.24
C GLY A 160 -1.88 -14.88 -2.85
N ILE A 161 -1.11 -14.29 -1.94
CA ILE A 161 -0.93 -14.79 -0.55
C ILE A 161 -1.10 -13.68 0.49
N ASN A 162 -1.25 -14.02 1.77
CA ASN A 162 -1.22 -13.00 2.83
C ASN A 162 0.22 -12.57 3.12
N ARG A 163 0.36 -11.46 3.82
CA ARG A 163 1.68 -10.94 4.22
C ARG A 163 2.40 -11.85 5.20
N GLU A 164 1.67 -12.47 6.12
CA GLU A 164 2.22 -13.35 7.16
C GLU A 164 2.72 -14.69 6.60
N ASP A 165 2.39 -15.00 5.34
CA ASP A 165 2.82 -16.20 4.64
C ASP A 165 4.26 -16.03 4.11
N ASP A 166 4.63 -16.77 3.06
CA ASP A 166 5.99 -16.80 2.48
C ASP A 166 6.37 -15.50 1.74
N PHE A 167 6.43 -14.37 2.47
CA PHE A 167 6.57 -13.01 1.92
C PHE A 167 7.84 -12.80 1.09
N LYS A 168 8.90 -13.59 1.34
CA LYS A 168 10.12 -13.57 0.50
C LYS A 168 9.84 -13.92 -0.97
N ASN A 169 8.77 -14.67 -1.25
CA ASN A 169 8.34 -15.01 -2.61
C ASN A 169 7.43 -13.93 -3.23
N CYS A 170 7.12 -12.86 -2.50
CA CYS A 170 6.36 -11.72 -3.02
C CYS A 170 7.26 -10.64 -3.65
N ILE A 171 8.57 -10.81 -3.57
CA ILE A 171 9.54 -9.75 -3.92
C ILE A 171 9.98 -9.92 -5.38
N PHE A 172 9.83 -8.85 -6.15
CA PHE A 172 10.26 -8.77 -7.53
C PHE A 172 11.20 -7.58 -7.72
N THR A 173 12.19 -7.74 -8.60
CA THR A 173 13.05 -6.65 -9.07
C THR A 173 12.48 -6.12 -10.38
N VAL A 174 12.34 -4.80 -10.48
CA VAL A 174 12.00 -4.10 -11.73
C VAL A 174 13.18 -4.23 -12.69
N ILE A 175 12.94 -4.76 -13.88
CA ILE A 175 13.97 -4.93 -14.91
C ILE A 175 13.50 -4.32 -16.24
N GLU A 176 14.44 -4.12 -17.15
CA GLU A 176 14.18 -3.61 -18.49
C GLU A 176 13.27 -4.55 -19.30
N ALA A 177 12.70 -4.05 -20.39
CA ALA A 177 11.94 -4.87 -21.33
C ALA A 177 12.89 -5.81 -22.09
N TYR A 178 12.38 -6.94 -22.58
CA TYR A 178 13.15 -7.89 -23.36
C TYR A 178 13.83 -7.23 -24.57
N GLY A 179 15.12 -7.50 -24.74
CA GLY A 179 15.93 -6.96 -25.84
C GLY A 179 16.25 -5.48 -25.74
N THR A 180 15.94 -4.82 -24.62
CA THR A 180 16.30 -3.42 -24.35
C THR A 180 17.47 -3.33 -23.39
N ASN A 181 18.09 -2.15 -23.28
CA ASN A 181 19.14 -1.87 -22.32
C ASN A 181 18.84 -0.55 -21.63
N VAL A 182 18.51 -0.63 -20.34
CA VAL A 182 18.26 0.52 -19.48
C VAL A 182 19.14 0.37 -18.24
N ASN A 183 19.80 1.45 -17.84
CA ASN A 183 20.68 1.41 -16.67
C ASN A 183 19.85 1.29 -15.38
N THR A 184 20.30 0.42 -14.47
CA THR A 184 19.84 0.39 -13.08
C THR A 184 19.93 1.79 -12.46
N GLY A 185 18.91 2.18 -11.70
CA GLY A 185 18.80 3.51 -11.10
C GLY A 185 18.05 4.53 -11.96
N ASN A 186 17.80 4.24 -13.25
CA ASN A 186 16.96 5.12 -14.07
C ASN A 186 15.51 5.08 -13.57
N PRO A 187 14.82 6.25 -13.45
CA PRO A 187 13.40 6.31 -13.14
C PRO A 187 12.55 5.49 -14.10
N LEU A 188 11.50 4.84 -13.59
CA LEU A 188 10.55 4.06 -14.39
C LEU A 188 9.35 4.95 -14.79
N PRO A 189 9.21 5.40 -16.06
CA PRO A 189 8.07 6.22 -16.47
C PRO A 189 6.78 5.40 -16.58
N PHE A 190 5.62 6.03 -16.35
CA PHE A 190 4.34 5.43 -16.72
C PHE A 190 4.24 5.21 -18.22
N ASN A 191 3.41 4.24 -18.62
CA ASN A 191 3.21 3.81 -20.01
C ASN A 191 4.45 3.22 -20.70
N THR A 192 5.52 2.94 -19.95
CA THR A 192 6.68 2.21 -20.45
C THR A 192 6.43 0.70 -20.48
N THR A 193 7.21 0.01 -21.31
CA THR A 193 7.35 -1.45 -21.22
C THR A 193 8.51 -1.82 -20.30
N PHE A 194 8.34 -2.84 -19.48
CA PHE A 194 9.34 -3.31 -18.52
C PHE A 194 9.08 -4.79 -18.16
N GLY A 195 9.88 -5.37 -17.26
CA GLY A 195 9.64 -6.72 -16.72
C GLY A 195 9.82 -6.80 -15.21
N PHE A 196 9.39 -7.93 -14.63
CA PHE A 196 9.60 -8.26 -13.22
C PHE A 196 10.43 -9.53 -13.08
N LYS A 197 11.50 -9.48 -12.30
CA LYS A 197 12.30 -10.65 -11.92
C LYS A 197 12.03 -11.05 -10.49
N HIS A 198 11.51 -12.24 -10.26
CA HIS A 198 11.32 -12.80 -8.93
C HIS A 198 12.65 -12.90 -8.18
N GLN A 199 12.73 -12.28 -7.00
CA GLN A 199 13.98 -12.09 -6.27
C GLN A 199 14.61 -13.40 -5.82
N ALA A 200 13.81 -14.33 -5.27
CA ALA A 200 14.35 -15.54 -4.66
C ALA A 200 14.82 -16.58 -5.69
N THR A 201 14.20 -16.64 -6.86
CA THR A 201 14.51 -17.68 -7.87
C THR A 201 15.18 -17.14 -9.13
N GLY A 202 15.16 -15.83 -9.35
CA GLY A 202 15.65 -15.20 -10.57
C GLY A 202 14.80 -15.42 -11.82
N GLY A 203 13.68 -16.13 -11.72
CA GLY A 203 12.71 -16.26 -12.82
C GLY A 203 11.95 -14.96 -13.07
N ILE A 204 11.28 -14.86 -14.20
CA ILE A 204 10.66 -13.64 -14.73
C ILE A 204 9.15 -13.82 -14.77
N LEU A 205 8.41 -12.77 -14.40
CA LEU A 205 6.95 -12.77 -14.51
C LEU A 205 6.55 -12.83 -15.99
N HIS A 206 5.82 -13.87 -16.34
CA HIS A 206 5.58 -14.29 -17.71
C HIS A 206 4.10 -14.60 -17.93
N SER A 207 3.60 -14.33 -19.13
CA SER A 207 2.27 -14.74 -19.55
C SER A 207 2.22 -15.04 -21.04
N HIS A 208 1.47 -16.05 -21.47
CA HIS A 208 1.43 -16.49 -22.86
C HIS A 208 -0.01 -16.67 -23.34
N ALA A 209 -0.23 -16.75 -24.65
CA ALA A 209 -1.58 -17.01 -25.19
C ALA A 209 -2.22 -18.28 -24.58
N THR A 210 -3.55 -18.26 -24.46
CA THR A 210 -4.34 -19.31 -23.79
C THR A 210 -4.22 -20.70 -24.44
N ILE A 211 -3.79 -20.76 -25.71
CA ILE A 211 -3.53 -22.03 -26.40
C ILE A 211 -2.39 -22.85 -25.76
N TYR A 212 -1.51 -22.20 -25.00
CA TYR A 212 -0.37 -22.84 -24.33
C TYR A 212 -0.68 -23.20 -22.86
N GLY A 213 -1.80 -22.73 -22.32
CA GLY A 213 -2.18 -22.97 -20.93
C GLY A 213 -3.19 -21.95 -20.44
N VAL A 214 -4.04 -22.36 -19.52
CA VAL A 214 -5.06 -21.53 -18.87
C VAL A 214 -5.13 -21.85 -17.39
N THR A 215 -5.53 -20.87 -16.59
CA THR A 215 -5.61 -21.01 -15.14
C THR A 215 -6.53 -22.16 -14.74
N PRO A 216 -6.24 -22.88 -13.65
CA PRO A 216 -6.90 -24.13 -13.34
C PRO A 216 -8.40 -23.95 -13.05
N VAL A 217 -8.80 -22.83 -12.45
CA VAL A 217 -10.19 -22.60 -12.05
C VAL A 217 -10.92 -21.71 -13.05
N SER A 218 -10.47 -20.47 -13.26
CA SER A 218 -11.17 -19.51 -14.13
C SER A 218 -10.97 -19.74 -15.63
N LYS A 219 -9.98 -20.56 -16.02
CA LYS A 219 -9.59 -20.77 -17.42
C LYS A 219 -9.14 -19.48 -18.12
N HIS A 220 -8.67 -18.50 -17.36
CA HIS A 220 -8.07 -17.28 -17.86
C HIS A 220 -6.63 -17.53 -18.35
N GLN A 221 -6.03 -16.54 -18.98
CA GLN A 221 -4.63 -16.60 -19.37
C GLN A 221 -3.73 -16.70 -18.12
N GLU A 222 -2.76 -17.61 -18.16
CA GLU A 222 -1.90 -17.88 -17.01
C GLU A 222 -0.84 -16.81 -16.79
N VAL A 223 -0.47 -16.64 -15.53
CA VAL A 223 0.71 -15.86 -15.13
C VAL A 223 1.63 -16.77 -14.33
N LEU A 224 2.89 -16.79 -14.72
CA LEU A 224 3.90 -17.72 -14.24
C LEU A 224 5.18 -16.96 -13.88
N VAL A 225 6.07 -17.61 -13.15
CA VAL A 225 7.47 -17.22 -13.00
C VAL A 225 8.30 -18.17 -13.86
N TRP A 226 8.71 -17.69 -15.03
CA TRP A 226 9.42 -18.47 -16.03
C TRP A 226 10.93 -18.25 -15.98
N TYR A 227 11.73 -19.26 -16.32
CA TYR A 227 13.19 -19.20 -16.22
C TYR A 227 13.90 -18.82 -17.54
N GLY A 228 13.13 -18.68 -18.63
CA GLY A 228 13.63 -18.14 -19.87
C GLY A 228 13.49 -16.62 -19.92
N ARG A 229 13.78 -16.06 -21.10
CA ARG A 229 13.61 -14.64 -21.37
C ARG A 229 13.12 -14.42 -22.80
N ASP A 230 11.96 -13.82 -22.96
CA ASP A 230 11.37 -13.48 -24.26
C ASP A 230 10.41 -12.28 -24.16
N ASN A 231 9.64 -12.03 -25.22
CA ASN A 231 8.70 -10.92 -25.30
C ASN A 231 7.37 -11.14 -24.54
N ASN A 232 7.13 -12.35 -24.02
CA ASN A 232 5.99 -12.67 -23.14
C ASN A 232 6.26 -12.29 -21.67
N ASP A 233 7.45 -11.75 -21.41
CA ASP A 233 7.86 -11.20 -20.11
C ASP A 233 7.63 -9.69 -20.01
N ASP A 234 7.18 -9.06 -21.09
CA ASP A 234 7.03 -7.62 -21.20
C ASP A 234 5.65 -7.18 -20.69
N TRP A 235 5.67 -6.25 -19.74
CA TRP A 235 4.49 -5.64 -19.13
C TRP A 235 4.46 -4.14 -19.35
N ILE A 236 3.27 -3.54 -19.37
CA ILE A 236 3.05 -2.10 -19.48
C ILE A 236 2.36 -1.62 -18.21
N ILE A 237 2.96 -0.63 -17.54
CA ILE A 237 2.40 -0.06 -16.32
C ILE A 237 1.60 1.21 -16.59
N ARG A 238 0.43 1.33 -15.96
CA ARG A 238 -0.45 2.50 -16.03
C ARG A 238 -0.94 2.89 -14.64
N ARG A 239 -1.27 4.16 -14.46
CA ARG A 239 -2.03 4.63 -13.29
C ARG A 239 -3.42 4.00 -13.34
N TYR A 240 -3.91 3.49 -12.21
CA TYR A 240 -5.26 2.92 -12.15
C TYR A 240 -6.34 4.01 -12.25
N ASN A 241 -6.16 5.14 -11.55
CA ASN A 241 -7.07 6.30 -11.59
C ASN A 241 -6.37 7.55 -12.16
N PRO A 242 -6.46 7.82 -13.47
CA PRO A 242 -5.79 8.96 -14.10
C PRO A 242 -6.45 10.33 -13.82
N ASN A 243 -7.55 10.37 -13.05
CA ASN A 243 -8.22 11.63 -12.67
C ASN A 243 -7.44 12.44 -11.61
N ALA A 244 -6.28 11.96 -11.17
CA ALA A 244 -5.37 12.74 -10.35
C ALA A 244 -4.84 13.95 -11.16
N SER A 245 -4.74 15.10 -10.49
CA SER A 245 -4.47 16.43 -11.06
C SER A 245 -3.23 16.52 -11.97
N LYS A 246 -3.13 17.62 -12.72
CA LYS A 246 -2.01 17.94 -13.64
C LYS A 246 -0.59 17.99 -13.02
N GLU A 247 -0.46 17.82 -11.70
CA GLU A 247 0.81 17.90 -10.97
C GLU A 247 1.41 16.53 -10.62
N VAL A 248 0.84 15.46 -11.18
CA VAL A 248 1.25 14.09 -10.89
C VAL A 248 2.49 13.71 -11.70
N SER A 249 3.50 13.14 -11.02
CA SER A 249 4.77 12.70 -11.62
C SER A 249 4.56 11.78 -12.84
N ASP A 250 5.33 12.00 -13.91
CA ASP A 250 5.38 11.08 -15.06
C ASP A 250 6.05 9.74 -14.72
N TYR A 251 6.77 9.69 -13.60
CA TYR A 251 7.49 8.52 -13.12
C TYR A 251 6.71 7.79 -12.03
N LEU A 252 6.87 6.47 -12.02
CA LEU A 252 6.30 5.58 -11.02
C LEU A 252 6.93 5.83 -9.66
N MET A 253 6.07 5.98 -8.68
CA MET A 253 6.44 6.14 -7.29
C MET A 253 5.94 4.92 -6.49
N SER A 254 6.64 4.60 -5.40
CA SER A 254 6.15 3.61 -4.43
C SER A 254 4.77 4.00 -3.92
N SER A 255 3.98 3.04 -3.45
CA SER A 255 2.65 3.29 -2.85
C SER A 255 1.56 3.77 -3.83
N GLU A 256 1.86 3.86 -5.13
CA GLU A 256 0.89 4.24 -6.17
C GLU A 256 -0.04 3.09 -6.59
N LEU A 257 -1.29 3.46 -6.87
CA LEU A 257 -2.30 2.59 -7.45
C LEU A 257 -2.11 2.47 -8.96
N ILE A 258 -1.86 1.24 -9.40
CA ILE A 258 -1.50 0.91 -10.77
C ILE A 258 -2.36 -0.20 -11.35
N SER A 259 -2.37 -0.27 -12.68
CA SER A 259 -2.71 -1.47 -13.43
C SER A 259 -1.49 -1.87 -14.28
N ILE A 260 -1.30 -3.17 -14.45
CA ILE A 260 -0.18 -3.73 -15.21
C ILE A 260 -0.77 -4.60 -16.31
N SER A 261 -0.45 -4.32 -17.57
CA SER A 261 -0.98 -5.08 -18.72
C SER A 261 0.11 -5.87 -19.40
N HIS A 262 -0.15 -7.13 -19.73
CA HIS A 262 0.76 -7.94 -20.52
C HIS A 262 0.81 -7.40 -21.97
N LYS A 263 2.01 -7.15 -22.50
CA LYS A 263 2.18 -6.41 -23.75
C LYS A 263 1.59 -7.11 -24.97
N LEU A 264 1.74 -8.43 -25.07
CA LEU A 264 1.42 -9.18 -26.28
C LEU A 264 0.01 -9.78 -26.32
N SER A 265 -0.67 -9.92 -25.19
CA SER A 265 -2.01 -10.52 -25.14
C SER A 265 -3.10 -9.48 -25.15
N ASP A 266 -3.18 -8.68 -26.22
CA ASP A 266 -4.18 -7.60 -26.37
C ASP A 266 -4.26 -6.64 -25.17
N LYS A 267 -3.16 -6.50 -24.43
CA LYS A 267 -3.05 -5.69 -23.20
C LYS A 267 -3.99 -6.14 -22.07
N LEU A 268 -4.32 -7.43 -21.99
CA LEU A 268 -4.96 -8.02 -20.81
C LEU A 268 -4.17 -7.67 -19.54
N ALA A 269 -4.89 -7.33 -18.47
CA ALA A 269 -4.29 -6.86 -17.23
C ALA A 269 -3.93 -8.02 -16.29
N LEU A 270 -2.89 -7.82 -15.48
CA LEU A 270 -2.63 -8.64 -14.32
C LEU A 270 -3.83 -8.53 -13.37
N TYR A 271 -4.43 -9.66 -13.09
CA TYR A 271 -5.76 -9.78 -12.51
C TYR A 271 -5.75 -10.78 -11.37
N SER A 272 -6.43 -10.45 -10.27
CA SER A 272 -6.66 -11.39 -9.16
C SER A 272 -8.09 -11.25 -8.64
N HIS A 273 -8.61 -12.28 -8.00
CA HIS A 273 -10.03 -12.38 -7.62
C HIS A 273 -10.21 -13.35 -6.45
N PRO A 274 -11.36 -13.35 -5.74
CA PRO A 274 -11.55 -14.17 -4.55
C PRO A 274 -11.49 -15.70 -4.72
N ILE A 275 -11.27 -16.21 -5.94
CA ILE A 275 -11.16 -17.65 -6.19
C ILE A 275 -9.83 -18.19 -5.68
N LEU A 276 -9.94 -19.29 -4.92
CA LEU A 276 -8.80 -20.00 -4.34
C LEU A 276 -8.44 -21.24 -5.16
N LEU A 277 -7.16 -21.56 -5.17
CA LEU A 277 -6.59 -22.81 -5.67
C LEU A 277 -6.71 -23.92 -4.62
N GLU A 278 -6.41 -25.15 -5.02
CA GLU A 278 -6.46 -26.33 -4.12
C GLU A 278 -5.55 -26.19 -2.89
N ASP A 279 -4.44 -25.46 -3.02
CA ASP A 279 -3.50 -25.19 -1.93
C ASP A 279 -3.92 -24.00 -1.04
N GLY A 280 -5.09 -23.42 -1.28
CA GLY A 280 -5.62 -22.27 -0.54
C GLY A 280 -5.04 -20.92 -0.95
N THR A 281 -4.09 -20.87 -1.88
CA THR A 281 -3.59 -19.61 -2.45
C THR A 281 -4.60 -19.02 -3.44
N GLN A 282 -4.52 -17.72 -3.67
CA GLN A 282 -5.43 -17.02 -4.59
C GLN A 282 -4.95 -17.12 -6.04
N GLU A 283 -5.88 -17.36 -6.96
CA GLU A 283 -5.55 -17.44 -8.38
C GLU A 283 -5.22 -16.06 -8.96
N VAL A 284 -4.07 -15.96 -9.64
CA VAL A 284 -3.65 -14.78 -10.42
C VAL A 284 -3.64 -15.14 -11.90
N SER A 285 -4.07 -14.22 -12.75
CA SER A 285 -4.24 -14.42 -14.19
C SER A 285 -3.98 -13.13 -15.00
N CYS A 286 -3.97 -13.25 -16.32
CA CYS A 286 -4.14 -12.13 -17.23
C CYS A 286 -5.61 -12.07 -17.69
N HIS A 287 -6.34 -11.04 -17.29
CA HIS A 287 -7.74 -10.85 -17.63
C HIS A 287 -8.17 -9.38 -17.56
N GLY A 288 -9.29 -9.04 -18.20
CA GLY A 288 -9.88 -7.70 -18.18
C GLY A 288 -9.15 -6.67 -19.07
N ASN A 289 -9.85 -5.59 -19.43
CA ASN A 289 -9.40 -4.57 -20.37
C ASN A 289 -9.32 -3.14 -19.80
N GLY A 290 -9.18 -2.99 -18.48
CA GLY A 290 -8.76 -1.71 -17.86
C GLY A 290 -9.74 -1.05 -16.89
N ASN A 291 -10.97 -1.55 -16.74
CA ASN A 291 -12.01 -0.92 -15.88
C ASN A 291 -12.54 -1.82 -14.76
N ASP A 292 -11.88 -2.93 -14.46
CA ASP A 292 -12.28 -3.86 -13.40
C ASP A 292 -11.45 -3.59 -12.13
N GLU A 293 -12.09 -3.54 -10.96
CA GLU A 293 -11.40 -3.38 -9.68
C GLU A 293 -10.35 -4.48 -9.43
N ASN A 294 -10.56 -5.67 -9.98
CA ASN A 294 -9.66 -6.83 -9.87
C ASN A 294 -8.32 -6.68 -10.62
N ILE A 295 -8.06 -5.55 -11.27
CA ILE A 295 -6.75 -5.21 -11.86
C ILE A 295 -6.02 -4.14 -11.04
N LYS A 296 -6.57 -3.74 -9.90
CA LYS A 296 -6.04 -2.68 -9.05
C LYS A 296 -4.96 -3.22 -8.13
N TRP A 297 -3.73 -2.81 -8.38
CA TRP A 297 -2.57 -3.14 -7.57
C TRP A 297 -1.96 -1.89 -6.93
N CYS A 298 -1.42 -2.02 -5.73
CA CYS A 298 -0.48 -1.07 -5.16
C CYS A 298 0.93 -1.63 -5.32
N ILE A 299 1.86 -0.84 -5.86
CA ILE A 299 3.26 -1.23 -5.95
C ILE A 299 4.06 -0.62 -4.81
N GLU A 300 4.75 -1.44 -4.04
CA GLU A 300 5.45 -0.99 -2.83
C GLU A 300 6.94 -1.26 -2.97
N LEU A 301 7.77 -0.23 -2.82
CA LEU A 301 9.22 -0.38 -2.76
C LEU A 301 9.62 -1.12 -1.47
N ILE A 302 10.45 -2.15 -1.61
CA ILE A 302 11.06 -2.86 -0.49
C ILE A 302 12.42 -2.23 -0.20
N ASP A 303 12.56 -1.76 1.04
CA ASP A 303 13.83 -1.32 1.59
C ASP A 303 14.59 -2.53 2.12
N ASP A 304 15.88 -2.65 1.81
CA ASP A 304 16.72 -3.77 2.27
C ASP A 304 16.82 -3.85 3.80
N SER A 305 16.52 -2.76 4.50
CA SER A 305 16.39 -2.73 5.97
C SER A 305 15.14 -3.46 6.52
N LYS A 306 14.20 -3.85 5.65
CA LYS A 306 12.93 -4.52 5.99
C LYS A 306 12.89 -6.00 5.58
N LEU A 307 14.01 -6.55 5.09
CA LEU A 307 14.22 -7.97 4.77
C LEU A 307 14.99 -8.68 5.88
#